data_AF-A0A3M2TE67-F1
#
_entry.id   AF-A0A3M2TE67-F1
#
_cell.length_a   1.000
_cell.length_b   1.000
_cell.length_c   1.000
_cell.angle_alpha   90.00
_cell.angle_beta   90.00
_cell.angle_gamma   90.00
#
_symmetry.space_group_name_H-M   'P 1'
#
loop_
_entity.id
_entity.type
_entity.pdbx_description
1 polymer ?
#
loop_
_entity_poly.entity_id
_entity_poly.type
_entity_poly.pdbx_seq_one_letter_code
_entity_poly.pdbx_strand_id
1 'polypeptide(L)'
;MDTPPEMPFLVPRTSRGREVAAYLTYLVDFYDRLPAYTVFIHSGENQWHNDLLGSKTSSLLESLRLAAVDSLGYVNLRCTEFPGCPTSVHPLEPTDTDIKNKDVRAYFAELYMELFQVGMEDVPRHIGAACCAQFAVSRERIRQRPKGDYERMLRWAAETKVANGFVVGWVFEYLWHLVFGMDAIQCVYTQCSTVITRG
;
A
#
# COMPACT_ATOMS: atom_id res chain seq x y z
N MET A 1 -2.71 18.11 -25.92
CA MET A 1 -1.41 17.73 -25.34
C MET A 1 -1.32 18.52 -24.06
N ASP A 2 -1.45 17.84 -22.92
CA ASP A 2 -1.43 18.50 -21.62
C ASP A 2 -0.04 19.08 -21.35
N THR A 3 -0.02 20.29 -20.81
CA THR A 3 1.18 21.07 -20.53
C THR A 3 2.08 20.31 -19.55
N PRO A 4 3.41 20.24 -19.78
CA PRO A 4 4.32 19.65 -18.81
C PRO A 4 4.24 20.44 -17.49
N PRO A 5 4.15 19.77 -16.35
CA PRO A 5 3.88 20.45 -15.09
C PRO A 5 5.13 21.21 -14.56
N GLU A 6 4.90 22.31 -13.82
CA GLU A 6 5.87 23.38 -13.52
C GLU A 6 7.04 23.02 -12.58
N MET A 7 6.99 21.88 -11.90
CA MET A 7 8.10 21.31 -11.13
C MET A 7 8.53 19.99 -11.79
N PRO A 8 9.77 19.49 -11.58
CA PRO A 8 10.08 18.12 -11.98
C PRO A 8 9.30 17.15 -11.08
N PHE A 9 8.04 16.91 -11.42
CA PHE A 9 7.24 15.84 -10.83
C PHE A 9 7.91 14.51 -11.11
N LEU A 10 7.86 13.60 -10.14
CA LEU A 10 8.27 12.22 -10.36
C LEU A 10 7.46 11.66 -11.54
N VAL A 11 8.16 11.19 -12.57
CA VAL A 11 7.55 10.42 -13.65
C VAL A 11 7.68 8.94 -13.30
N PRO A 12 6.58 8.21 -13.06
CA PRO A 12 6.64 6.78 -12.76
C PRO A 12 7.37 6.01 -13.86
N ARG A 13 8.20 5.02 -13.48
CA ARG A 13 8.95 4.20 -14.45
C ARG A 13 8.06 3.32 -15.33
N THR A 14 6.78 3.18 -14.99
CA THR A 14 5.75 2.49 -15.77
C THR A 14 4.40 3.16 -15.57
N SER A 15 3.51 3.05 -16.55
CA SER A 15 2.10 3.47 -16.41
C SER A 15 1.19 2.36 -15.90
N ARG A 16 1.69 1.12 -15.76
CA ARG A 16 0.93 -0.02 -15.22
C ARG A 16 0.90 0.03 -13.70
N GLY A 17 -0.27 -0.19 -13.10
CA GLY A 17 -0.42 -0.21 -11.63
C GLY A 17 -0.86 1.11 -11.00
N ARG A 18 -1.11 2.17 -11.79
CA ARG A 18 -1.62 3.47 -11.30
C ARG A 18 -0.74 4.04 -10.17
N GLU A 19 -1.28 4.27 -8.98
CA GLU A 19 -0.54 4.77 -7.81
C GLU A 19 0.66 3.89 -7.43
N VAL A 20 0.55 2.57 -7.62
CA VAL A 20 1.61 1.61 -7.28
C VAL A 20 2.89 1.93 -8.03
N ALA A 21 2.78 2.30 -9.30
CA ALA A 21 3.92 2.67 -10.11
C ALA A 21 4.61 3.92 -9.56
N ALA A 22 3.84 4.94 -9.16
CA ALA A 22 4.38 6.15 -8.57
C ALA A 22 5.05 5.87 -7.22
N TYR A 23 4.41 5.07 -6.36
CA TYR A 23 4.90 4.79 -5.02
C TYR A 23 6.17 3.94 -5.04
N LEU A 24 6.17 2.87 -5.84
CA LEU A 24 7.36 2.04 -6.00
C LEU A 24 8.50 2.78 -6.72
N THR A 25 8.19 3.62 -7.71
CA THR A 25 9.22 4.47 -8.34
C THR A 25 9.85 5.42 -7.31
N TYR A 26 9.04 6.07 -6.47
CA TYR A 26 9.56 6.92 -5.40
C TYR A 26 10.47 6.14 -4.44
N LEU A 27 10.00 4.97 -3.97
CA LEU A 27 10.76 4.12 -3.05
C LEU A 27 12.11 3.70 -3.64
N VAL A 28 12.17 3.38 -4.94
CA VAL A 28 13.41 3.00 -5.62
C VAL A 28 14.33 4.21 -5.85
N ASP A 29 13.80 5.33 -6.37
CA ASP A 29 14.60 6.49 -6.78
C ASP A 29 15.17 7.27 -5.59
N PHE A 30 14.45 7.24 -4.46
CA PHE A 30 14.79 8.01 -3.27
C PHE A 30 15.22 7.18 -2.07
N TYR A 31 15.30 5.85 -2.17
CA TYR A 31 15.65 4.93 -1.06
C TYR A 31 16.78 5.44 -0.14
N ASP A 32 17.88 5.88 -0.75
CA ASP A 32 19.10 6.31 -0.07
C ASP A 32 18.99 7.75 0.51
N ARG A 33 17.96 8.50 0.09
CA ARG A 33 17.70 9.91 0.44
C ARG A 33 16.30 10.14 1.03
N LEU A 34 15.65 9.09 1.54
CA LEU A 34 14.30 9.19 2.11
C LEU A 34 14.26 10.25 3.23
N PRO A 35 13.21 11.10 3.28
CA PRO A 35 12.94 11.96 4.41
C PRO A 35 12.59 11.12 5.65
N ALA A 36 12.60 11.70 6.85
CA ALA A 36 12.25 10.98 8.08
C ALA A 36 10.88 10.28 8.00
N TYR A 37 9.91 10.91 7.32
CA TYR A 37 8.57 10.37 7.09
C TYR A 37 8.19 10.52 5.63
N THR A 38 7.61 9.47 5.06
CA THR A 38 6.97 9.51 3.74
C THR A 38 5.48 9.30 3.91
N VAL A 39 4.68 10.17 3.29
CA VAL A 39 3.22 10.07 3.28
C VAL A 39 2.75 9.79 1.86
N PHE A 40 2.06 8.67 1.68
CA PHE A 40 1.47 8.24 0.43
C PHE A 40 -0.04 8.48 0.50
N ILE A 41 -0.56 9.31 -0.41
CA ILE A 41 -1.96 9.74 -0.45
C ILE A 41 -2.42 9.95 -1.89
N HIS A 42 -3.75 9.95 -2.09
CA HIS A 42 -4.38 10.33 -3.35
C HIS A 42 -4.38 11.85 -3.53
N SER A 43 -4.21 12.34 -4.76
CA SER A 43 -3.90 13.75 -5.03
C SER A 43 -5.08 14.74 -4.92
N GLY A 44 -6.32 14.27 -4.89
CA GLY A 44 -7.49 15.16 -4.82
C GLY A 44 -7.66 15.81 -3.44
N GLU A 45 -8.09 17.07 -3.43
CA GLU A 45 -8.35 17.84 -2.20
C GLU A 45 -9.40 17.18 -1.31
N ASN A 46 -10.45 16.63 -1.93
CA ASN A 46 -11.50 15.87 -1.27
C ASN A 46 -11.39 14.40 -1.67
N GLN A 47 -11.19 13.51 -0.71
CA GLN A 47 -11.15 12.07 -0.90
C GLN A 47 -12.19 11.41 -0.01
N TRP A 48 -12.95 10.47 -0.57
CA TRP A 48 -13.84 9.60 0.22
C TRP A 48 -13.05 8.66 1.15
N HIS A 49 -11.76 8.47 0.86
CA HIS A 49 -10.82 7.72 1.69
C HIS A 49 -10.48 8.43 3.01
N ASN A 50 -10.68 9.75 3.11
CA ASN A 50 -10.51 10.52 4.33
C ASN A 50 -11.82 10.47 5.11
N ASP A 51 -11.82 9.78 6.26
CA ASP A 51 -13.04 9.44 6.99
C ASP A 51 -13.16 10.21 8.32
N LEU A 52 -12.10 10.25 9.13
CA LEU A 52 -12.19 10.74 10.51
C LEU A 52 -12.47 12.24 10.63
N LEU A 53 -11.87 13.06 9.76
CA LEU A 53 -11.92 14.53 9.83
C LEU A 53 -12.64 15.14 8.62
N GLY A 54 -13.49 14.34 7.98
CA GLY A 54 -14.14 14.68 6.71
C GLY A 54 -13.23 14.43 5.51
N SER A 55 -13.73 14.80 4.32
CA SER A 55 -13.10 14.44 3.04
C SER A 55 -11.79 15.17 2.75
N LYS A 56 -11.46 16.24 3.46
CA LYS A 56 -10.32 17.11 3.13
C LYS A 56 -8.98 16.48 3.48
N THR A 57 -8.11 16.35 2.50
CA THR A 57 -6.75 15.81 2.67
C THR A 57 -5.91 16.68 3.60
N SER A 58 -6.08 18.00 3.58
CA SER A 58 -5.37 18.90 4.51
C SER A 58 -5.71 18.63 5.97
N SER A 59 -6.99 18.42 6.29
CA SER A 59 -7.45 18.14 7.66
C SER A 59 -6.84 16.85 8.21
N LEU A 60 -6.72 15.82 7.37
CA LEU A 60 -6.02 14.58 7.68
C LEU A 60 -4.53 14.83 7.96
N LEU A 61 -3.82 15.52 7.06
CA LEU A 61 -2.38 15.73 7.17
C LEU A 61 -2.00 16.61 8.38
N GLU A 62 -2.78 17.64 8.68
CA GLU A 62 -2.56 18.52 9.84
C GLU A 62 -2.72 17.80 11.19
N SER A 63 -3.46 16.70 11.19
CA SER A 63 -3.82 15.93 12.38
C SER A 63 -3.02 14.65 12.53
N LEU A 64 -2.22 14.27 11.52
CA LEU A 64 -1.30 13.15 11.59
C LEU A 64 -0.23 13.36 12.68
N ARG A 65 -0.22 12.48 13.68
CA ARG A 65 0.78 12.49 14.74
C ARG A 65 2.02 11.73 14.32
N LEU A 66 3.10 12.44 13.99
CA LEU A 66 4.38 11.83 13.60
C LEU A 66 4.95 10.89 14.67
N ALA A 67 4.70 11.18 15.96
CA ALA A 67 5.07 10.28 17.07
C ALA A 67 4.42 8.89 16.96
N ALA A 68 3.22 8.78 16.37
CA ALA A 68 2.60 7.49 16.11
C ALA A 68 3.31 6.75 14.96
N VAL A 69 3.76 7.48 13.94
CA VAL A 69 4.59 6.93 12.85
C VAL A 69 5.95 6.48 13.36
N ASP A 70 6.56 7.20 14.30
CA ASP A 70 7.80 6.77 14.98
C ASP A 70 7.59 5.46 15.74
N SER A 71 6.51 5.39 16.53
CA SER A 71 6.24 4.25 17.40
C SER A 71 5.85 2.98 16.63
N LEU A 72 5.08 3.11 15.55
CA LEU A 72 4.52 1.97 14.81
C LEU A 72 5.34 1.66 13.55
N GLY A 73 6.05 2.66 13.01
CA GLY A 73 6.84 2.59 11.79
C GLY A 73 6.00 2.71 10.52
N TYR A 74 4.78 2.20 10.51
CA TYR A 74 3.78 2.30 9.45
C TYR A 74 2.42 2.63 10.07
N VAL A 75 1.67 3.52 9.44
CA VAL A 75 0.32 3.86 9.86
C VAL A 75 -0.60 4.04 8.67
N ASN A 76 -1.72 3.32 8.67
CA ASN A 76 -2.80 3.55 7.73
C ASN A 76 -3.51 4.87 8.07
N LEU A 77 -3.72 5.73 7.08
CA LEU A 77 -4.40 7.01 7.26
C LEU A 77 -5.92 6.89 7.23
N ARG A 78 -6.43 5.70 6.92
CA ARG A 78 -7.86 5.38 6.91
C ARG A 78 -8.26 4.74 8.23
N CYS A 79 -9.35 5.22 8.81
CA CYS A 79 -9.90 4.71 10.08
C CYS A 79 -11.00 3.68 9.93
N THR A 80 -11.62 3.64 8.76
CA THR A 80 -12.74 2.74 8.44
C THR A 80 -12.24 1.36 8.05
N GLU A 81 -12.79 0.35 8.71
CA GLU A 81 -12.44 -1.06 8.50
C GLU A 81 -12.91 -1.61 7.15
N PHE A 82 -13.99 -1.06 6.60
CA PHE A 82 -14.52 -1.52 5.31
C PHE A 82 -14.07 -0.60 4.18
N PRO A 83 -13.52 -1.09 3.05
CA PRO A 83 -13.18 -2.49 2.81
C PRO A 83 -11.83 -2.88 3.40
N GLY A 84 -11.69 -4.19 3.67
CA GLY A 84 -10.41 -4.86 3.90
C GLY A 84 -10.17 -5.42 5.30
N CYS A 85 -10.97 -5.04 6.27
CA CYS A 85 -10.97 -5.65 7.61
C CYS A 85 -12.26 -6.45 7.87
N PRO A 86 -12.18 -7.58 8.62
CA PRO A 86 -10.97 -8.15 9.22
C PRO A 86 -10.07 -8.88 8.20
N THR A 87 -10.62 -9.31 7.06
CA THR A 87 -9.88 -10.03 6.01
C THR A 87 -10.32 -9.54 4.64
N SER A 88 -9.35 -9.26 3.77
CA SER A 88 -9.53 -8.87 2.37
C SER A 88 -9.33 -10.03 1.41
N VAL A 89 -8.33 -10.88 1.70
CA VAL A 89 -7.84 -11.92 0.80
C VAL A 89 -7.53 -13.19 1.60
N HIS A 90 -7.85 -14.34 1.01
CA HIS A 90 -7.54 -15.67 1.52
C HIS A 90 -6.58 -16.38 0.53
N PRO A 91 -5.26 -16.10 0.57
CA PRO A 91 -4.34 -16.54 -0.49
C PRO A 91 -4.30 -18.04 -0.73
N LEU A 92 -4.58 -18.85 0.30
CA LEU A 92 -4.50 -20.30 0.27
C LEU A 92 -5.86 -20.99 0.10
N GLU A 93 -6.95 -20.22 0.02
CA GLU A 93 -8.33 -20.75 -0.01
C GLU A 93 -9.16 -20.02 -1.09
N PRO A 94 -8.77 -20.08 -2.37
CA PRO A 94 -9.56 -19.47 -3.43
C PRO A 94 -10.89 -20.22 -3.61
N THR A 95 -11.95 -19.47 -3.91
CA THR A 95 -13.27 -20.08 -4.16
C THR A 95 -13.35 -20.70 -5.55
N ASP A 96 -14.31 -21.62 -5.77
CA ASP A 96 -14.58 -22.16 -7.11
C ASP A 96 -14.88 -21.07 -8.15
N THR A 97 -15.48 -19.96 -7.70
CA THR A 97 -15.77 -18.80 -8.55
C THR A 97 -14.49 -18.08 -8.95
N ASP A 98 -13.56 -17.88 -8.00
CA ASP A 98 -12.25 -17.28 -8.29
C ASP A 98 -11.50 -18.11 -9.33
N ILE A 99 -11.46 -19.43 -9.14
CA ILE A 99 -10.77 -20.37 -10.04
C ILE A 99 -11.42 -20.36 -11.43
N LYS A 100 -12.75 -20.51 -11.50
CA LYS A 100 -13.50 -20.57 -12.77
C LYS A 100 -13.34 -19.28 -13.57
N ASN A 101 -13.36 -18.13 -12.90
CA ASN A 101 -13.25 -16.83 -13.55
C ASN A 101 -11.81 -16.40 -13.80
N LYS A 102 -10.82 -17.19 -13.34
CA LYS A 102 -9.39 -16.82 -13.35
C LYS A 102 -9.17 -15.47 -12.67
N ASP A 103 -9.88 -15.24 -11.56
CA ASP A 103 -9.70 -14.05 -10.74
C ASP A 103 -8.29 -14.06 -10.12
N VAL A 104 -7.72 -12.87 -9.90
CA VAL A 104 -6.39 -12.75 -9.29
C VAL A 104 -6.29 -13.45 -7.93
N ARG A 105 -7.40 -13.54 -7.18
CA ARG A 105 -7.49 -14.26 -5.91
C ARG A 105 -7.11 -15.73 -6.03
N ALA A 106 -7.40 -16.36 -7.18
CA ALA A 106 -7.03 -17.75 -7.45
C ALA A 106 -5.52 -17.99 -7.52
N TYR A 107 -4.75 -16.94 -7.82
CA TYR A 107 -3.29 -17.00 -8.02
C TYR A 107 -2.52 -16.26 -6.90
N PHE A 108 -3.22 -15.81 -5.85
CA PHE A 108 -2.66 -14.85 -4.91
C PHE A 108 -1.47 -15.40 -4.11
N ALA A 109 -1.48 -16.69 -3.76
CA ALA A 109 -0.33 -17.34 -3.12
C ALA A 109 0.93 -17.26 -3.99
N GLU A 110 0.80 -17.54 -5.29
CA GLU A 110 1.93 -17.49 -6.23
C GLU A 110 2.45 -16.07 -6.43
N LEU A 111 1.53 -15.10 -6.52
CA LEU A 111 1.89 -13.69 -6.57
C LEU A 111 2.61 -13.23 -5.30
N TYR A 112 2.16 -13.67 -4.13
CA TYR A 112 2.80 -13.36 -2.86
C TYR A 112 4.23 -13.93 -2.81
N MET A 113 4.40 -15.21 -3.16
CA MET A 113 5.72 -15.84 -3.23
C MET A 113 6.65 -15.11 -4.21
N GLU A 114 6.15 -14.70 -5.38
CA GLU A 114 6.94 -13.95 -6.37
C GLU A 114 7.38 -12.57 -5.86
N LEU A 115 6.44 -11.81 -5.29
CA LEU A 115 6.67 -10.46 -4.77
C LEU A 115 7.64 -10.46 -3.58
N PHE A 116 7.45 -11.37 -2.64
CA PHE A 116 8.21 -11.42 -1.38
C PHE A 116 9.40 -12.38 -1.41
N GLN A 117 9.54 -13.21 -2.45
CA GLN A 117 10.60 -14.23 -2.59
C GLN A 117 10.62 -15.20 -1.41
N VAL A 118 9.45 -15.74 -1.08
CA VAL A 118 9.24 -16.67 0.03
C VAL A 118 8.62 -17.98 -0.45
N GLY A 119 8.67 -19.00 0.40
CA GLY A 119 8.02 -20.29 0.16
C GLY A 119 6.52 -20.25 0.45
N MET A 120 5.81 -21.32 0.07
CA MET A 120 4.37 -21.48 0.31
C MET A 120 4.04 -21.47 1.82
N GLU A 121 4.96 -21.97 2.64
CA GLU A 121 4.88 -22.00 4.11
C GLU A 121 4.81 -20.61 4.76
N ASP A 122 5.34 -19.59 4.08
CA ASP A 122 5.37 -18.21 4.55
C ASP A 122 4.20 -17.37 4.00
N VAL A 123 3.36 -17.95 3.14
CA VAL A 123 2.16 -17.30 2.62
C VAL A 123 1.12 -17.23 3.74
N PRO A 124 0.66 -16.04 4.15
CA PRO A 124 -0.36 -15.93 5.18
C PRO A 124 -1.70 -16.49 4.69
N ARG A 125 -2.40 -17.22 5.56
CA ARG A 125 -3.75 -17.74 5.26
C ARG A 125 -4.76 -16.63 5.03
N HIS A 126 -4.63 -15.53 5.78
CA HIS A 126 -5.54 -14.40 5.76
C HIS A 126 -4.74 -13.10 5.72
N ILE A 127 -5.13 -12.20 4.83
CA ILE A 127 -4.57 -10.85 4.74
C ILE A 127 -5.71 -9.86 4.92
N GLY A 128 -5.53 -8.87 5.79
CA GLY A 128 -6.52 -7.87 6.09
C GLY A 128 -5.89 -6.58 6.60
N ALA A 129 -6.32 -5.47 6.04
CA ALA A 129 -5.95 -4.12 6.46
C ALA A 129 -6.97 -3.16 5.86
N ALA A 130 -7.15 -1.98 6.46
CA ALA A 130 -7.98 -0.95 5.86
C ALA A 130 -7.45 -0.60 4.45
N CYS A 131 -8.32 -0.62 3.45
CA CYS A 131 -7.96 -0.42 2.05
C CYS A 131 -7.35 0.96 1.73
N CYS A 132 -6.81 1.01 0.51
CA CYS A 132 -6.87 2.16 -0.40
C CYS A 132 -5.63 3.07 -0.40
N ALA A 133 -4.49 2.47 -0.04
CA ALA A 133 -3.16 3.01 -0.28
C ALA A 133 -2.89 4.43 0.26
N GLN A 134 -3.59 4.83 1.34
CA GLN A 134 -3.26 6.05 2.09
C GLN A 134 -2.59 5.69 3.41
N PHE A 135 -1.30 5.99 3.54
CA PHE A 135 -0.52 5.61 4.71
C PHE A 135 0.70 6.51 4.90
N ALA A 136 1.20 6.55 6.13
CA ALA A 136 2.45 7.22 6.50
C ALA A 136 3.46 6.17 6.99
N VAL A 137 4.71 6.30 6.57
CA VAL A 137 5.79 5.36 6.90
C VAL A 137 7.04 6.12 7.31
N SER A 138 7.71 5.68 8.37
CA SER A 138 9.03 6.17 8.73
C SER A 138 10.09 5.66 7.74
N ARG A 139 11.15 6.44 7.57
CA ARG A 139 12.33 6.02 6.79
C ARG A 139 12.92 4.72 7.31
N GLU A 140 13.01 4.60 8.62
CA GLU A 140 13.60 3.46 9.32
C GLU A 140 12.81 2.21 8.97
N ARG A 141 11.47 2.28 8.98
CA ARG A 141 10.59 1.19 8.54
C ARG A 141 10.76 0.85 7.06
N ILE A 142 10.79 1.83 6.17
CA ILE A 142 11.04 1.58 4.73
C ILE A 142 12.36 0.84 4.53
N ARG A 143 13.41 1.25 5.25
CA ARG A 143 14.76 0.68 5.11
C ARG A 143 14.95 -0.70 5.74
N GLN A 144 13.99 -1.20 6.52
CA GLN A 144 14.01 -2.58 6.98
C GLN A 144 13.87 -3.57 5.83
N ARG A 145 13.22 -3.16 4.73
CA ARG A 145 13.17 -3.93 3.50
C ARG A 145 14.27 -3.46 2.54
N PRO A 146 15.12 -4.36 2.01
CA PRO A 146 16.17 -3.99 1.06
C PRO A 146 15.63 -3.30 -0.20
N LYS A 147 16.37 -2.32 -0.73
CA LYS A 147 16.05 -1.63 -1.99
C LYS A 147 15.69 -2.57 -3.15
N GLY A 148 16.43 -3.68 -3.27
CA GLY A 148 16.23 -4.67 -4.33
C GLY A 148 14.84 -5.33 -4.31
N ASP A 149 14.17 -5.35 -3.16
CA ASP A 149 12.79 -5.83 -3.09
C ASP A 149 11.81 -4.84 -3.72
N TYR A 150 11.97 -3.54 -3.47
CA TYR A 150 11.17 -2.50 -4.12
C TYR A 150 11.41 -2.48 -5.63
N GLU A 151 12.65 -2.67 -6.08
CA GLU A 151 12.98 -2.80 -7.50
C GLU A 151 12.31 -4.02 -8.14
N ARG A 152 12.30 -5.16 -7.44
CA ARG A 152 11.60 -6.38 -7.89
C ARG A 152 10.09 -6.16 -7.97
N MET A 153 9.48 -5.57 -6.94
CA MET A 153 8.05 -5.23 -6.93
C MET A 153 7.69 -4.28 -8.07
N LEU A 154 8.53 -3.28 -8.35
CA LEU A 154 8.33 -2.34 -9.45
C LEU A 154 8.43 -3.02 -10.81
N ARG A 155 9.43 -3.90 -10.98
CA ARG A 155 9.57 -4.72 -12.19
C ARG A 155 8.35 -5.63 -12.38
N TRP A 156 7.89 -6.29 -11.30
CA TRP A 156 6.69 -7.11 -11.33
C TRP A 156 5.47 -6.31 -11.78
N ALA A 157 5.25 -5.12 -11.20
CA ALA A 157 4.15 -4.23 -11.59
C ALA A 157 4.20 -3.81 -13.07
N ALA A 158 5.41 -3.64 -13.62
CA ALA A 158 5.61 -3.28 -15.01
C ALA A 158 5.46 -4.45 -16.01
N GLU A 159 5.85 -5.66 -15.61
CA GLU A 159 6.07 -6.78 -16.55
C GLU A 159 5.11 -7.95 -16.35
N THR A 160 4.38 -8.02 -15.22
CA THR A 160 3.51 -9.16 -14.92
C THR A 160 2.47 -9.39 -16.01
N LYS A 161 2.33 -10.67 -16.39
CA LYS A 161 1.33 -11.16 -17.34
C LYS A 161 0.09 -11.72 -16.64
N VAL A 162 0.18 -11.96 -15.34
CA VAL A 162 -0.91 -12.50 -14.51
C VAL A 162 -1.92 -11.40 -14.16
N ALA A 163 -1.44 -10.17 -13.99
CA ALA A 163 -2.25 -9.02 -13.65
C ALA A 163 -2.21 -7.94 -14.75
N ASN A 164 -3.38 -7.46 -15.17
CA ASN A 164 -3.45 -6.20 -15.91
C ASN A 164 -3.16 -5.02 -14.95
N GLY A 165 -2.98 -3.80 -15.49
CA GLY A 165 -2.62 -2.65 -14.66
C GLY A 165 -3.62 -2.30 -13.55
N PHE A 166 -4.91 -2.65 -13.70
CA PHE A 166 -5.91 -2.48 -12.64
C PHE A 166 -5.73 -3.51 -11.54
N VAL A 167 -5.49 -4.77 -11.91
CA VAL A 167 -5.24 -5.87 -10.96
C VAL A 167 -3.94 -5.63 -10.17
N VAL A 168 -2.90 -5.07 -10.78
CA VAL A 168 -1.67 -4.67 -10.08
C VAL A 168 -1.99 -3.66 -8.96
N GLY A 169 -2.80 -2.65 -9.25
CA GLY A 169 -3.27 -1.67 -8.26
C GLY A 169 -3.96 -2.36 -7.08
N TRP A 170 -4.97 -3.18 -7.40
CA TRP A 170 -5.76 -3.91 -6.42
C TRP A 170 -4.92 -4.85 -5.54
N VAL A 171 -3.93 -5.54 -6.11
CA VAL A 171 -3.02 -6.42 -5.33
C VAL A 171 -2.27 -5.59 -4.28
N PHE A 172 -1.70 -4.45 -4.66
CA PHE A 172 -0.93 -3.62 -3.73
C PHE A 172 -1.80 -2.88 -2.72
N GLU A 173 -3.06 -2.54 -3.02
CA GLU A 173 -4.00 -1.98 -2.04
C GLU A 173 -4.07 -2.81 -0.75
N TYR A 174 -3.93 -4.13 -0.86
CA TYR A 174 -3.96 -5.07 0.27
C TYR A 174 -2.58 -5.58 0.70
N LEU A 175 -1.50 -5.15 0.05
CA LEU A 175 -0.15 -5.58 0.39
C LEU A 175 0.71 -4.48 0.98
N TRP A 176 0.31 -3.20 0.97
CA TRP A 176 1.18 -2.12 1.45
C TRP A 176 1.71 -2.33 2.86
N HIS A 177 0.87 -2.74 3.81
CA HIS A 177 1.32 -3.02 5.18
C HIS A 177 2.35 -4.17 5.22
N LEU A 178 2.16 -5.22 4.42
CA LEU A 178 3.10 -6.33 4.27
C LEU A 178 4.41 -5.94 3.54
N VAL A 179 4.32 -5.03 2.56
CA VAL A 179 5.47 -4.41 1.90
C VAL A 179 6.34 -3.69 2.92
N PHE A 180 5.76 -3.10 3.97
CA PHE A 180 6.51 -2.50 5.07
C PHE A 180 6.77 -3.45 6.24
N GLY A 181 6.46 -4.75 6.12
CA GLY A 181 6.77 -5.74 7.14
C GLY A 181 5.89 -5.66 8.39
N MET A 182 4.65 -5.21 8.23
CA MET A 182 3.61 -5.30 9.26
C MET A 182 2.93 -6.67 9.22
N ASP A 183 2.20 -7.01 10.28
CA ASP A 183 1.46 -8.27 10.39
C ASP A 183 0.41 -8.42 9.28
N ALA A 184 0.14 -9.66 8.85
CA ALA A 184 -0.80 -9.93 7.76
C ALA A 184 -2.23 -9.41 8.02
N ILE A 185 -2.64 -9.35 9.30
CA ILE A 185 -3.88 -8.71 9.75
C ILE A 185 -3.52 -7.43 10.51
N GLN A 186 -3.76 -6.26 9.91
CA GLN A 186 -3.49 -4.93 10.46
C GLN A 186 -4.79 -4.14 10.67
N CYS A 187 -5.77 -4.79 11.29
CA CYS A 187 -7.10 -4.25 11.56
C CYS A 187 -7.19 -3.81 13.03
N VAL A 188 -6.78 -2.58 13.32
CA VAL A 188 -6.72 -2.08 14.71
C VAL A 188 -7.46 -0.75 14.80
N TYR A 189 -8.75 -0.83 15.14
CA TYR A 189 -9.65 0.32 15.35
C TYR A 189 -9.08 1.35 16.34
N THR A 190 -8.39 0.88 17.38
CA THR A 190 -7.80 1.73 18.45
C THR A 190 -6.64 2.61 17.99
N GLN A 191 -6.06 2.35 16.81
CA GLN A 191 -4.99 3.20 16.29
C GLN A 191 -5.51 4.55 15.82
N CYS A 192 -6.75 4.66 15.35
CA CYS A 192 -7.11 5.87 14.59
C CYS A 192 -7.27 7.15 15.40
N SER A 193 -7.85 7.09 16.60
CA SER A 193 -7.85 8.24 17.51
C SER A 193 -6.43 8.59 17.97
N THR A 194 -5.60 7.57 18.24
CA THR A 194 -4.21 7.77 18.69
C THR A 194 -3.31 8.36 17.61
N VAL A 195 -3.61 8.11 16.33
CA VAL A 195 -2.82 8.56 15.18
C VAL A 195 -3.32 9.89 14.59
N ILE A 196 -4.64 10.09 14.47
CA ILE A 196 -5.24 11.15 13.62
C ILE A 196 -6.08 12.16 14.44
N THR A 197 -6.19 12.05 15.76
CA THR A 197 -6.78 13.12 16.59
C THR A 197 -5.72 13.87 17.38
N ARG A 198 -5.71 15.20 17.25
CA ARG A 198 -5.01 16.07 18.20
C ARG A 198 -5.79 16.02 19.53
N GLY A 199 -5.08 15.79 20.63
CA GLY A 199 -5.60 16.04 21.97
C GLY A 199 -5.82 17.53 22.22
#